data_AF-A0A5P8YJK9-F1
#
_entry.id   AF-A0A5P8YJK9-F1
#
_cell.length_a   1.000
_cell.length_b   1.000
_cell.length_c   1.000
_cell.angle_alpha   90.00
_cell.angle_beta   90.00
_cell.angle_gamma   90.00
#
_symmetry.space_group_name_H-M   'P 1'
#
loop_
_entity.id
_entity.type
_entity.pdbx_description
1 polymer ?
#
loop_
_entity_poly.entity_id
_entity_poly.type
_entity_poly.pdbx_seq_one_letter_code
_entity_poly.pdbx_strand_id
1 'polypeptide(L)'
;MVESALTQNKYSLWKQGVCWLLLLGPLFFLSYGQVNQFTATRYDVGSRVFAWEHAIPFMPWTIVPYWSIDLLYGISLFICTSKQELTRHGCRLLASSLIACAGFLLFPLKFTFVRPETQDMFGWLFHQLELFDLPYNQAPSLHIILTWLLWLRFRQHLNRGARMVSGAWFLLIAASVLTTWQHHFVDVLSGFIVAVVISYAIPIEGQWRWKRPSPHALRLAAKYTLGGIIFLLAGVLIPGSYFLLWPAGALLMVSAGYVGLGTSLFQKNEHGHLSLSARLLLWPYLTGARLSKMWFSRHIPKTSAILDGVSLGCFPDKSLQQTAVLDLTAEFHHRTRVPGVWYAYPLMDLVVPDVQDIAQAVAKLTELRQGHLTVVVCCALGLSRSATVVAAWLLAQGHVSCVQEAIDLIKSQRPQVVLTPAYIHALEQFQGTLCQISL
;
A
#
# COMPACT_ATOMS: atom_id res chain seq x y z
N MET A 1 21.80 29.59 12.71
CA MET A 1 22.23 28.54 11.76
C MET A 1 21.10 27.58 11.34
N VAL A 2 20.28 27.07 12.25
CA VAL A 2 19.16 26.14 11.91
C VAL A 2 18.12 26.79 10.97
N GLU A 3 17.78 28.06 11.19
CA GLU A 3 16.82 28.79 10.35
C GLU A 3 17.33 29.05 8.92
N SER A 4 18.64 29.27 8.76
CA SER A 4 19.31 29.40 7.47
C SER A 4 19.37 28.06 6.71
N ALA A 5 19.61 26.95 7.41
CA ALA A 5 19.60 25.61 6.80
C ALA A 5 18.18 25.18 6.38
N LEU A 6 17.16 25.49 7.19
CA LEU A 6 15.75 25.21 6.87
C LEU A 6 15.25 26.03 5.67
N THR A 7 15.65 27.30 5.58
CA THR A 7 15.30 28.18 4.45
C THR A 7 16.03 27.79 3.17
N GLN A 8 17.33 27.43 3.24
CA GLN A 8 18.08 26.89 2.09
C GLN A 8 17.46 25.59 1.56
N ASN A 9 16.99 24.70 2.45
CA ASN A 9 16.37 23.44 2.05
C ASN A 9 15.01 23.66 1.36
N LYS A 10 14.17 24.58 1.89
CA LYS A 10 12.90 24.95 1.25
C LYS A 10 13.10 25.54 -0.14
N TYR A 11 14.07 26.44 -0.31
CA TYR A 11 14.36 27.04 -1.62
C TYR A 11 14.85 26.00 -2.64
N SER A 12 15.66 25.03 -2.20
CA SER A 12 16.06 23.90 -3.03
C SER A 12 14.88 23.02 -3.48
N LEU A 13 13.89 22.80 -2.61
CA LEU A 13 12.68 22.02 -2.95
C LEU A 13 11.79 22.76 -3.95
N TRP A 14 11.61 24.06 -3.79
CA TRP A 14 10.82 24.88 -4.72
C TRP A 14 11.43 24.87 -6.12
N LYS A 15 12.76 25.02 -6.23
CA LYS A 15 13.46 24.88 -7.52
C LYS A 15 13.23 23.51 -8.17
N GLN A 16 13.27 22.44 -7.38
CA GLN A 16 12.96 21.10 -7.88
C GLN A 16 11.49 20.95 -8.28
N GLY A 17 10.57 21.56 -7.55
CA GLY A 17 9.14 21.58 -7.89
C GLY A 17 8.90 22.28 -9.23
N VAL A 18 9.54 23.42 -9.46
CA VAL A 18 9.53 24.12 -10.76
C VAL A 18 10.14 23.25 -11.86
N CYS A 19 11.26 22.57 -11.61
CA CYS A 19 11.87 21.66 -12.58
C CYS A 19 10.93 20.52 -12.98
N TRP A 20 10.27 19.88 -11.99
CA TRP A 20 9.24 18.88 -12.25
C TRP A 20 8.06 19.45 -13.03
N LEU A 21 7.60 20.66 -12.72
CA LEU A 21 6.49 21.29 -13.45
C LEU A 21 6.88 21.60 -14.91
N LEU A 22 8.09 22.11 -15.14
CA LEU A 22 8.64 22.38 -16.47
C LEU A 22 8.93 21.11 -17.27
N LEU A 23 9.11 19.97 -16.61
CA LEU A 23 9.20 18.67 -17.29
C LEU A 23 7.81 18.12 -17.59
N LEU A 24 6.95 18.04 -16.57
CA LEU A 24 5.66 17.36 -16.65
C LEU A 24 4.63 18.12 -17.48
N GLY A 25 4.61 19.46 -17.41
CA GLY A 25 3.67 20.30 -18.15
C GLY A 25 3.83 20.11 -19.67
N PRO A 26 4.99 20.44 -20.26
CA PRO A 26 5.23 20.25 -21.69
C PRO A 26 5.06 18.80 -22.12
N LEU A 27 5.56 17.83 -21.32
CA LEU A 27 5.37 16.42 -21.62
C LEU A 27 3.89 16.07 -21.73
N PHE A 28 3.07 16.55 -20.79
CA PHE A 28 1.63 16.32 -20.80
C PHE A 28 0.99 16.90 -22.06
N PHE A 29 1.17 18.20 -22.35
CA PHE A 29 0.58 18.81 -23.55
C PHE A 29 1.01 18.14 -24.85
N LEU A 30 2.30 17.77 -24.97
CA LEU A 30 2.83 17.09 -26.16
C LEU A 30 2.29 15.67 -26.29
N SER A 31 2.47 14.84 -25.26
CA SER A 31 2.06 13.43 -25.32
C SER A 31 0.54 13.27 -25.39
N TYR A 32 -0.21 13.99 -24.53
CA TYR A 32 -1.66 13.93 -24.49
C TYR A 32 -2.27 14.42 -25.81
N GLY A 33 -1.83 15.58 -26.29
CA GLY A 33 -2.32 16.17 -27.54
C GLY A 33 -2.01 15.30 -28.76
N GLN A 34 -0.78 14.78 -28.87
CA GLN A 34 -0.39 13.91 -29.98
C GLN A 34 -1.17 12.59 -30.00
N VAL A 35 -1.34 11.95 -28.84
CA VAL A 35 -2.13 10.71 -28.75
C VAL A 35 -3.59 10.98 -29.11
N ASN A 36 -4.13 12.13 -28.71
CA ASN A 36 -5.50 12.51 -29.04
C ASN A 36 -5.69 12.72 -30.55
N GLN A 37 -4.81 13.51 -31.17
CA GLN A 37 -4.82 13.76 -32.62
C GLN A 37 -4.62 12.47 -33.41
N PHE A 38 -3.69 11.61 -33.00
CA PHE A 38 -3.48 10.31 -33.62
C PHE A 38 -4.73 9.43 -33.51
N THR A 39 -5.31 9.33 -32.31
CA THR A 39 -6.51 8.51 -32.07
C THR A 39 -7.71 9.01 -32.85
N ALA A 40 -7.83 10.32 -33.08
CA ALA A 40 -8.87 10.91 -33.93
C ALA A 40 -8.82 10.43 -35.39
N THR A 41 -7.63 10.04 -35.89
CA THR A 41 -7.47 9.51 -37.26
C THR A 41 -7.75 8.01 -37.38
N ARG A 42 -7.99 7.33 -36.25
CA ARG A 42 -8.18 5.88 -36.23
C ARG A 42 -9.63 5.49 -36.55
N TYR A 43 -9.78 4.35 -37.22
CA TYR A 43 -11.09 3.79 -37.58
C TYR A 43 -11.68 2.86 -36.49
N ASP A 44 -10.86 2.39 -35.55
CA ASP A 44 -11.21 1.40 -34.53
C ASP A 44 -11.59 2.02 -33.17
N VAL A 45 -12.02 3.29 -33.15
CA VAL A 45 -12.42 3.99 -31.92
C VAL A 45 -13.83 3.59 -31.51
N GLY A 46 -13.92 2.79 -30.45
CA GLY A 46 -15.19 2.34 -29.88
C GLY A 46 -15.75 3.27 -28.80
N SER A 47 -16.95 2.96 -28.32
CA SER A 47 -17.46 3.48 -27.06
C SER A 47 -18.05 2.34 -26.23
N ARG A 48 -17.88 2.41 -24.91
CA ARG A 48 -18.43 1.42 -23.96
C ARG A 48 -19.20 2.14 -22.88
N VAL A 49 -20.53 2.04 -22.96
CA VAL A 49 -21.45 2.72 -22.06
C VAL A 49 -22.42 1.69 -21.49
N PHE A 50 -22.60 1.69 -20.17
CA PHE A 50 -23.63 0.87 -19.55
C PHE A 50 -25.00 1.57 -19.64
N ALA A 51 -26.07 0.78 -19.77
CA ALA A 51 -27.42 1.31 -19.92
C ALA A 51 -27.82 2.28 -18.78
N TRP A 52 -27.41 1.98 -17.54
CA TRP A 52 -27.72 2.80 -16.37
C TRP A 52 -27.03 4.17 -16.37
N GLU A 53 -25.95 4.37 -17.15
CA GLU A 53 -25.23 5.66 -17.20
C GLU A 53 -26.12 6.79 -17.78
N HIS A 54 -27.13 6.45 -18.57
CA HIS A 54 -28.11 7.43 -19.09
C HIS A 54 -28.97 8.06 -17.99
N ALA A 55 -29.04 7.44 -16.80
CA ALA A 55 -29.73 8.00 -15.65
C ALA A 55 -28.90 9.06 -14.91
N ILE A 56 -27.61 9.23 -15.25
CA ILE A 56 -26.75 10.23 -14.62
C ILE A 56 -27.08 11.60 -15.20
N PRO A 57 -27.61 12.54 -14.39
CA PRO A 57 -27.96 13.86 -14.89
C PRO A 57 -26.71 14.67 -15.20
N PHE A 58 -26.77 15.46 -16.27
CA PHE A 58 -25.77 16.48 -16.56
C PHE A 58 -25.85 17.59 -15.51
N MET A 59 -24.75 17.87 -14.83
CA MET A 59 -24.67 18.92 -13.80
C MET A 59 -23.57 19.94 -14.17
N PRO A 60 -23.90 21.04 -14.86
CA PRO A 60 -22.91 21.98 -15.38
C PRO A 60 -21.96 22.53 -14.32
N TRP A 61 -22.45 22.82 -13.11
CA TRP A 61 -21.64 23.38 -12.01
C TRP A 61 -20.50 22.47 -11.55
N THR A 62 -20.59 21.15 -11.81
CA THR A 62 -19.52 20.19 -11.47
C THR A 62 -18.28 20.33 -12.35
N ILE A 63 -18.31 21.18 -13.38
CA ILE A 63 -17.12 21.59 -14.13
C ILE A 63 -16.10 22.30 -13.25
N VAL A 64 -16.54 22.98 -12.18
CA VAL A 64 -15.65 23.68 -11.23
C VAL A 64 -14.77 22.69 -10.45
N PRO A 65 -15.30 21.68 -9.75
CA PRO A 65 -14.46 20.66 -9.13
C PRO A 65 -13.63 19.90 -10.17
N TYR A 66 -14.15 19.61 -11.37
CA TYR A 66 -13.37 19.01 -12.46
C TYR A 66 -12.10 19.82 -12.76
N TRP A 67 -12.22 21.11 -13.08
CA TRP A 67 -11.07 21.99 -13.34
C TRP A 67 -10.14 22.18 -12.14
N SER A 68 -10.65 22.04 -10.92
CA SER A 68 -9.82 22.23 -9.72
C SER A 68 -8.64 21.26 -9.65
N ILE A 69 -8.69 20.13 -10.36
CA ILE A 69 -7.60 19.16 -10.39
C ILE A 69 -6.30 19.75 -10.95
N ASP A 70 -6.37 20.62 -11.95
CA ASP A 70 -5.19 21.17 -12.62
C ASP A 70 -4.44 22.13 -11.71
N LEU A 71 -5.20 22.94 -10.96
CA LEU A 71 -4.66 23.78 -9.91
C LEU A 71 -4.03 22.93 -8.79
N LEU A 72 -4.74 21.90 -8.33
CA LEU A 72 -4.25 20.98 -7.28
C LEU A 72 -3.02 20.21 -7.74
N TYR A 73 -2.92 19.88 -9.02
CA TYR A 73 -1.76 19.26 -9.64
C TYR A 73 -0.53 20.16 -9.49
N GLY A 74 -0.63 21.43 -9.90
CA GLY A 74 0.44 22.40 -9.74
C GLY A 74 0.87 22.58 -8.28
N ILE A 75 -0.11 22.78 -7.38
CA ILE A 75 0.14 22.95 -5.94
C ILE A 75 0.84 21.72 -5.34
N SER A 76 0.50 20.50 -5.80
CA SER A 76 1.01 19.27 -5.21
C SER A 76 2.54 19.11 -5.26
N LEU A 77 3.20 19.77 -6.21
CA LEU A 77 4.66 19.77 -6.34
C LEU A 77 5.34 20.69 -5.29
N PHE A 78 4.63 21.67 -4.75
CA PHE A 78 5.18 22.66 -3.81
C PHE A 78 4.87 22.35 -2.34
N ILE A 79 3.96 21.41 -2.07
CA ILE A 79 3.63 20.98 -0.69
C ILE A 79 4.56 19.89 -0.15
N CYS A 80 5.45 19.34 -0.98
CA CYS A 80 6.37 18.28 -0.56
C CYS A 80 7.41 18.80 0.44
N THR A 81 7.69 18.03 1.49
CA THR A 81 8.59 18.43 2.59
C THR A 81 10.01 17.88 2.47
N SER A 82 10.23 16.91 1.59
CA SER A 82 11.56 16.33 1.32
C SER A 82 11.80 16.07 -0.17
N LYS A 83 13.07 15.99 -0.57
CA LYS A 83 13.48 15.72 -1.97
C LYS A 83 13.01 14.34 -2.43
N GLN A 84 13.08 13.35 -1.55
CA GLN A 84 12.62 11.99 -1.83
C GLN A 84 11.11 11.94 -2.04
N GLU A 85 10.35 12.66 -1.20
CA GLU A 85 8.91 12.79 -1.33
C GLU A 85 8.52 13.45 -2.66
N LEU A 86 9.16 14.57 -3.01
CA LEU A 86 8.93 15.28 -4.26
C LEU A 86 9.28 14.43 -5.48
N THR A 87 10.44 13.76 -5.46
CA THR A 87 10.87 12.89 -6.56
C THR A 87 9.91 11.72 -6.77
N ARG A 88 9.47 11.06 -5.68
CA ARG A 88 8.47 9.98 -5.77
C ARG A 88 7.14 10.48 -6.31
N HIS A 89 6.70 11.67 -5.88
CA HIS A 89 5.48 12.29 -6.38
C HIS A 89 5.59 12.63 -7.87
N GLY A 90 6.68 13.29 -8.28
CA GLY A 90 6.98 13.56 -9.70
C GLY A 90 7.01 12.29 -10.55
N CYS A 91 7.67 11.23 -10.08
CA CYS A 91 7.67 9.93 -10.78
C CYS A 91 6.28 9.30 -10.89
N ARG A 92 5.40 9.45 -9.89
CA ARG A 92 4.01 8.97 -9.95
C ARG A 92 3.19 9.74 -10.98
N LEU A 93 3.35 11.07 -11.04
CA LEU A 93 2.70 11.92 -12.04
C LEU A 93 3.20 11.58 -13.45
N LEU A 94 4.52 11.43 -13.62
CA LEU A 94 5.12 10.99 -14.88
C LEU A 94 4.57 9.63 -15.32
N ALA A 95 4.58 8.64 -14.42
CA ALA A 95 4.04 7.31 -14.68
C ALA A 95 2.55 7.38 -15.04
N SER A 96 1.75 8.23 -14.38
CA SER A 96 0.34 8.39 -14.71
C SER A 96 0.13 8.88 -16.14
N SER A 97 0.86 9.89 -16.59
CA SER A 97 0.74 10.40 -17.96
C SER A 97 1.15 9.36 -18.99
N LEU A 98 2.29 8.67 -18.77
CA LEU A 98 2.80 7.68 -19.72
C LEU A 98 1.89 6.44 -19.81
N ILE A 99 1.41 5.93 -18.67
CA ILE A 99 0.53 4.75 -18.64
C ILE A 99 -0.85 5.11 -19.22
N ALA A 100 -1.38 6.31 -18.95
CA ALA A 100 -2.61 6.76 -19.57
C ALA A 100 -2.47 6.89 -21.09
N CYS A 101 -1.41 7.53 -21.59
CA CYS A 101 -1.13 7.64 -23.03
C CYS A 101 -1.01 6.27 -23.69
N ALA A 102 -0.28 5.33 -23.08
CA ALA A 102 -0.20 3.95 -23.58
C ALA A 102 -1.59 3.28 -23.59
N GLY A 103 -2.39 3.51 -22.55
CA GLY A 103 -3.76 3.00 -22.47
C GLY A 103 -4.67 3.53 -23.58
N PHE A 104 -4.65 4.83 -23.86
CA PHE A 104 -5.43 5.44 -24.94
C PHE A 104 -5.10 4.85 -26.32
N LEU A 105 -3.82 4.52 -26.56
CA LEU A 105 -3.38 3.88 -27.80
C LEU A 105 -3.80 2.41 -27.91
N LEU A 106 -3.82 1.68 -26.80
CA LEU A 106 -4.16 0.26 -26.75
C LEU A 106 -5.67 0.01 -26.69
N PHE A 107 -6.42 0.94 -26.09
CA PHE A 107 -7.87 0.88 -25.90
C PHE A 107 -8.51 2.20 -26.37
N PRO A 108 -8.53 2.45 -27.69
CA PRO A 108 -9.07 3.71 -28.22
C PRO A 108 -10.58 3.77 -27.98
N LEU A 109 -10.98 4.62 -27.03
CA LEU A 109 -12.37 4.84 -26.65
C LEU A 109 -12.72 6.32 -26.76
N LYS A 110 -13.97 6.60 -27.13
CA LYS A 110 -14.55 7.94 -27.12
C LYS A 110 -15.81 8.00 -26.27
N PHE A 111 -16.08 9.17 -25.68
CA PHE A 111 -17.36 9.40 -25.03
C PHE A 111 -18.47 9.59 -26.07
N THR A 112 -19.70 9.23 -25.69
CA THR A 112 -20.85 9.18 -26.62
C THR A 112 -21.87 10.29 -26.37
N PHE A 113 -21.91 10.86 -25.17
CA PHE A 113 -22.92 11.86 -24.82
C PHE A 113 -22.60 13.22 -25.43
N VAL A 114 -23.59 13.81 -26.11
CA VAL A 114 -23.52 15.18 -26.63
C VAL A 114 -23.90 16.12 -25.49
N ARG A 115 -22.98 17.02 -25.11
CA ARG A 115 -23.23 18.00 -24.06
C ARG A 115 -24.31 19.01 -24.50
N PRO A 116 -25.26 19.36 -23.62
CA PRO A 116 -26.17 20.47 -23.88
C PRO A 116 -25.40 21.79 -23.97
N GLU A 117 -25.83 22.72 -24.83
CA GLU A 117 -25.28 24.07 -24.84
C GLU A 117 -25.63 24.78 -23.53
N THR A 118 -24.61 25.22 -22.79
CA THR A 118 -24.77 26.03 -21.59
C THR A 118 -24.25 27.44 -21.89
N GLN A 119 -25.06 28.48 -21.68
CA GLN A 119 -24.71 29.86 -22.05
C GLN A 119 -24.00 30.65 -20.93
N ASP A 120 -23.96 30.10 -19.71
CA ASP A 120 -23.41 30.78 -18.52
C ASP A 120 -21.90 30.57 -18.34
N MET A 121 -21.34 31.08 -17.22
CA MET A 121 -19.93 30.90 -16.82
C MET A 121 -19.43 29.45 -16.94
N PHE A 122 -20.30 28.47 -16.66
CA PHE A 122 -19.95 27.05 -16.79
C PHE A 122 -19.73 26.64 -18.25
N GLY A 123 -20.50 27.20 -19.19
CA GLY A 123 -20.30 26.98 -20.62
C GLY A 123 -18.99 27.52 -21.13
N TRP A 124 -18.56 28.68 -20.63
CA TRP A 124 -17.22 29.20 -20.90
C TRP A 124 -16.14 28.21 -20.44
N LEU A 125 -16.26 27.65 -19.22
CA LEU A 125 -15.31 26.63 -18.73
C LEU A 125 -15.31 25.34 -19.56
N PHE A 126 -16.47 24.92 -20.05
CA PHE A 126 -16.56 23.78 -20.97
C PHE A 126 -15.92 24.07 -22.32
N HIS A 127 -16.11 25.28 -22.87
CA HIS A 127 -15.47 25.68 -24.12
C HIS A 127 -13.95 25.74 -23.99
N GLN A 128 -13.43 26.26 -22.87
CA GLN A 128 -11.99 26.22 -22.60
C GLN A 128 -11.48 24.77 -22.48
N LEU A 129 -12.29 23.87 -21.92
CA LEU A 129 -11.92 22.46 -21.79
C LEU A 129 -11.83 21.79 -23.17
N GLU A 130 -12.75 22.09 -24.09
CA GLU A 130 -12.75 21.56 -25.47
C GLU A 130 -11.51 21.93 -26.28
N LEU A 131 -10.85 23.04 -25.96
CA LEU A 131 -9.62 23.45 -26.64
C LEU A 131 -8.44 22.52 -26.37
N PHE A 132 -8.48 21.80 -25.24
CA PHE A 132 -7.38 20.96 -24.78
C PHE A 132 -7.76 19.47 -24.66
N ASP A 133 -9.01 19.18 -24.32
CA ASP A 133 -9.50 17.83 -24.01
C ASP A 133 -10.50 17.36 -25.08
N LEU A 134 -9.96 16.78 -26.16
CA LEU A 134 -10.74 16.19 -27.26
C LEU A 134 -11.22 14.76 -26.90
N PRO A 135 -12.26 14.22 -27.56
CA PRO A 135 -13.05 13.11 -27.03
C PRO A 135 -12.39 11.73 -27.01
N TYR A 136 -11.14 11.59 -27.46
CA TYR A 136 -10.51 10.29 -27.75
C TYR A 136 -9.62 9.74 -26.63
N ASN A 137 -9.31 10.53 -25.60
CA ASN A 137 -8.43 10.14 -24.49
C ASN A 137 -9.22 9.65 -23.26
N GLN A 138 -9.94 8.53 -23.39
CA GLN A 138 -10.91 8.09 -22.39
C GLN A 138 -10.37 7.07 -21.37
N ALA A 139 -9.98 5.86 -21.82
CA ALA A 139 -9.57 4.79 -20.94
C ALA A 139 -8.05 4.54 -20.97
N PRO A 140 -7.35 4.53 -19.81
CA PRO A 140 -7.84 4.81 -18.46
C PRO A 140 -7.98 6.31 -18.18
N SER A 141 -8.99 6.73 -17.39
CA SER A 141 -9.20 8.15 -17.10
C SER A 141 -8.01 8.73 -16.32
N LEU A 142 -7.22 9.57 -16.97
CA LEU A 142 -6.10 10.28 -16.35
C LEU A 142 -6.57 11.19 -15.23
N HIS A 143 -7.75 11.83 -15.39
CA HIS A 143 -8.35 12.66 -14.36
C HIS A 143 -8.57 11.88 -13.05
N ILE A 144 -9.06 10.64 -13.14
CA ILE A 144 -9.23 9.78 -11.96
C ILE A 144 -7.90 9.30 -11.40
N ILE A 145 -6.91 9.01 -12.25
CA ILE A 145 -5.55 8.67 -11.79
C ILE A 145 -4.96 9.81 -10.97
N LEU A 146 -5.01 11.03 -11.49
CA LEU A 146 -4.54 12.23 -10.81
C LEU A 146 -5.32 12.49 -9.53
N THR A 147 -6.65 12.35 -9.56
CA THR A 147 -7.53 12.58 -8.39
C THR A 147 -7.07 11.73 -7.21
N TRP A 148 -6.83 10.44 -7.46
CA TRP A 148 -6.36 9.52 -6.44
C TRP A 148 -4.94 9.86 -5.92
N LEU A 149 -3.99 10.10 -6.84
CA LEU A 149 -2.60 10.38 -6.49
C LEU A 149 -2.46 11.69 -5.70
N LEU A 150 -3.15 12.73 -6.14
CA LEU A 150 -3.18 14.03 -5.49
C LEU A 150 -3.84 13.92 -4.12
N TRP A 151 -5.00 13.25 -4.00
CA TRP A 151 -5.64 13.02 -2.71
C TRP A 151 -4.70 12.35 -1.70
N LEU A 152 -3.98 11.30 -2.11
CA LEU A 152 -2.99 10.63 -1.26
C LEU A 152 -1.88 11.60 -0.81
N ARG A 153 -1.42 12.49 -1.69
CA ARG A 153 -0.37 13.48 -1.41
C ARG A 153 -0.84 14.56 -0.44
N PHE A 154 -2.02 15.16 -0.66
CA PHE A 154 -2.58 16.18 0.23
C PHE A 154 -2.92 15.61 1.60
N ARG A 155 -3.49 14.40 1.66
CA ARG A 155 -3.92 13.74 2.91
C ARG A 155 -2.82 13.65 3.97
N GLN A 156 -1.56 13.45 3.56
CA GLN A 156 -0.44 13.28 4.49
C GLN A 156 -0.09 14.57 5.24
N HIS A 157 -0.36 15.73 4.65
CA HIS A 157 -0.02 17.04 5.20
C HIS A 157 -1.18 17.71 5.95
N LEU A 158 -2.36 17.09 5.94
CA LEU A 158 -3.57 17.64 6.54
C LEU A 158 -3.84 17.04 7.93
N ASN A 159 -4.48 17.82 8.80
CA ASN A 159 -5.02 17.34 10.08
C ASN A 159 -6.32 16.55 9.87
N ARG A 160 -6.89 15.94 10.93
CA ARG A 160 -8.06 15.04 10.81
C ARG A 160 -9.28 15.70 10.16
N GLY A 161 -9.59 16.95 10.52
CA GLY A 161 -10.73 17.68 9.95
C GLY A 161 -10.51 18.03 8.48
N ALA A 162 -9.36 18.63 8.16
CA ALA A 162 -9.03 19.00 6.78
C ALA A 162 -8.88 17.77 5.87
N ARG A 163 -8.47 16.61 6.39
CA ARG A 163 -8.48 15.34 5.63
C ARG A 163 -9.89 14.92 5.21
N MET A 164 -10.91 15.18 6.02
CA MET A 164 -12.30 14.86 5.65
C MET A 164 -12.80 15.80 4.56
N VAL A 165 -12.54 17.11 4.70
CA VAL A 165 -12.90 18.12 3.68
C VAL A 165 -12.20 17.83 2.36
N SER A 166 -10.88 17.60 2.40
CA SER A 166 -10.11 17.22 1.21
C SER A 166 -10.63 15.92 0.60
N GLY A 167 -10.94 14.90 1.41
CA GLY A 167 -11.54 13.65 0.92
C GLY A 167 -12.89 13.85 0.24
N ALA A 168 -13.76 14.69 0.81
CA ALA A 168 -15.05 15.03 0.20
C ALA A 168 -14.86 15.79 -1.12
N TRP A 169 -13.90 16.71 -1.19
CA TRP A 169 -13.59 17.45 -2.42
C TRP A 169 -13.05 16.53 -3.51
N PHE A 170 -12.06 15.68 -3.23
CA PHE A 170 -11.55 14.72 -4.22
C PHE A 170 -12.59 13.69 -4.65
N LEU A 171 -13.53 13.32 -3.77
CA LEU A 171 -14.68 12.50 -4.15
C LEU A 171 -15.62 13.27 -5.10
N LEU A 172 -15.82 14.56 -4.89
CA LEU A 172 -16.59 15.42 -5.79
C LEU A 172 -15.90 15.57 -7.16
N ILE A 173 -14.57 15.67 -7.21
CA ILE A 173 -13.81 15.61 -8.47
C ILE A 173 -14.02 14.26 -9.17
N ALA A 174 -13.94 13.15 -8.43
CA ALA A 174 -14.18 11.83 -9.01
C ALA A 174 -15.62 11.65 -9.52
N ALA A 175 -16.61 12.25 -8.86
CA ALA A 175 -18.00 12.23 -9.31
C ALA A 175 -18.23 13.17 -10.50
N SER A 176 -17.52 14.31 -10.54
CA SER A 176 -17.72 15.33 -11.57
C SER A 176 -17.45 14.81 -12.95
N VAL A 177 -16.49 13.89 -13.14
CA VAL A 177 -16.19 13.33 -14.46
C VAL A 177 -17.38 12.63 -15.12
N LEU A 178 -18.28 12.05 -14.31
CA LEU A 178 -19.50 11.40 -14.79
C LEU A 178 -20.63 12.42 -14.98
N THR A 179 -20.77 13.41 -14.10
CA THR A 179 -21.85 14.41 -14.19
C THR A 179 -21.56 15.54 -15.19
N THR A 180 -20.31 15.71 -15.61
CA THR A 180 -19.92 16.55 -16.76
C THR A 180 -19.96 15.78 -18.09
N TRP A 181 -20.33 14.49 -18.05
CA TRP A 181 -20.33 13.58 -19.20
C TRP A 181 -18.98 13.54 -19.94
N GLN A 182 -17.85 13.75 -19.25
CA GLN A 182 -16.50 13.67 -19.84
C GLN A 182 -15.99 12.24 -19.95
N HIS A 183 -16.46 11.37 -19.06
CA HIS A 183 -16.01 9.98 -18.97
C HIS A 183 -17.18 9.04 -18.73
N HIS A 184 -17.02 7.81 -19.23
CA HIS A 184 -17.89 6.69 -18.90
C HIS A 184 -17.38 5.92 -17.68
N PHE A 185 -18.24 5.11 -17.07
CA PHE A 185 -17.89 4.40 -15.84
C PHE A 185 -16.67 3.46 -16.00
N VAL A 186 -16.49 2.86 -17.18
CA VAL A 186 -15.34 2.00 -17.50
C VAL A 186 -14.02 2.78 -17.42
N ASP A 187 -14.02 4.04 -17.85
CA ASP A 187 -12.85 4.92 -17.84
C ASP A 187 -12.46 5.26 -16.41
N VAL A 188 -13.47 5.50 -15.55
CA VAL A 188 -13.28 5.74 -14.12
C VAL A 188 -12.71 4.52 -13.42
N LEU A 189 -13.27 3.34 -13.66
CA LEU A 189 -12.82 2.09 -13.04
C LEU A 189 -11.39 1.75 -13.47
N SER A 190 -11.08 1.83 -14.76
CA SER A 190 -9.74 1.58 -15.29
C SER A 190 -8.72 2.60 -14.78
N GLY A 191 -9.09 3.89 -14.74
CA GLY A 191 -8.30 4.96 -14.12
C GLY A 191 -7.99 4.66 -12.65
N PHE A 192 -8.99 4.27 -11.86
CA PHE A 192 -8.80 3.92 -10.45
C PHE A 192 -7.84 2.73 -10.25
N ILE A 193 -8.00 1.66 -11.04
CA ILE A 193 -7.12 0.48 -10.98
C ILE A 193 -5.67 0.88 -11.28
N VAL A 194 -5.44 1.63 -12.36
CA VAL A 194 -4.11 2.13 -12.73
C VAL A 194 -3.54 3.01 -11.62
N ALA A 195 -4.34 3.90 -11.04
CA ALA A 195 -3.92 4.77 -9.94
C ALA A 195 -3.45 3.97 -8.72
N VAL A 196 -4.17 2.91 -8.35
CA VAL A 196 -3.82 2.01 -7.26
C VAL A 196 -2.52 1.26 -7.57
N VAL A 197 -2.36 0.76 -8.79
CA VAL A 197 -1.13 0.06 -9.24
C VAL A 197 0.09 1.00 -9.22
N ILE A 198 -0.02 2.21 -9.77
CA ILE A 198 1.06 3.22 -9.72
C ILE A 198 1.41 3.56 -8.27
N SER A 199 0.38 3.80 -7.44
CA SER A 199 0.56 4.12 -6.02
C SER A 199 1.23 2.99 -5.25
N TYR A 200 1.04 1.75 -5.68
CA TYR A 200 1.68 0.58 -5.12
C TYR A 200 3.12 0.43 -5.62
N ALA A 201 3.35 0.47 -6.93
CA ALA A 201 4.67 0.28 -7.54
C ALA A 201 5.68 1.34 -7.07
N ILE A 202 5.23 2.58 -6.88
CA ILE A 202 6.03 3.67 -6.32
C ILE A 202 5.47 4.00 -4.94
N PRO A 203 5.90 3.34 -3.85
CA PRO A 203 5.31 3.54 -2.52
C PRO A 203 5.68 4.91 -1.93
N ILE A 204 4.84 5.42 -1.02
CA ILE A 204 5.10 6.71 -0.36
C ILE A 204 6.29 6.58 0.60
N GLU A 205 6.28 5.51 1.39
CA GLU A 205 7.30 5.18 2.39
C GLU A 205 7.90 3.80 2.07
N GLY A 206 9.14 3.56 2.49
CA GLY A 206 9.82 2.29 2.27
C GLY A 206 10.48 2.15 0.89
N GLN A 207 11.14 1.03 0.67
CA GLN A 207 11.86 0.69 -0.55
C GLN A 207 11.63 -0.79 -0.86
N TRP A 208 11.68 -1.13 -2.15
CA TRP A 208 11.69 -2.53 -2.59
C TRP A 208 12.99 -3.18 -2.14
N ARG A 209 12.87 -4.29 -1.41
CA ARG A 209 14.03 -5.05 -0.93
C ARG A 209 13.91 -6.47 -1.46
N TRP A 210 14.91 -6.88 -2.20
CA TRP A 210 15.03 -8.26 -2.66
C TRP A 210 15.83 -9.06 -1.65
N LYS A 211 15.26 -10.15 -1.13
CA LYS A 211 15.98 -11.16 -0.33
C LYS A 211 16.05 -12.46 -1.13
N ARG A 212 17.16 -13.19 -1.02
CA ARG A 212 17.28 -14.52 -1.66
C ARG A 212 16.28 -15.47 -0.98
N PRO A 213 15.42 -16.16 -1.74
CA PRO A 213 14.41 -17.04 -1.16
C PRO A 213 15.03 -18.35 -0.67
N SER A 214 14.46 -18.92 0.39
CA SER A 214 14.79 -20.27 0.83
C SER A 214 14.05 -21.31 -0.03
N PRO A 215 14.50 -22.58 -0.08
CA PRO A 215 13.78 -23.65 -0.77
C PRO A 215 12.36 -23.87 -0.23
N HIS A 216 12.15 -23.60 1.07
CA HIS A 216 10.80 -23.64 1.65
C HIS A 216 9.93 -22.48 1.14
N ALA A 217 10.48 -21.26 1.08
CA ALA A 217 9.77 -20.11 0.52
C ALA A 217 9.38 -20.34 -0.95
N LEU A 218 10.25 -20.93 -1.77
CA LEU A 218 9.93 -21.27 -3.16
C LEU A 218 8.77 -22.29 -3.27
N ARG A 219 8.71 -23.27 -2.36
CA ARG A 219 7.56 -24.20 -2.31
C ARG A 219 6.26 -23.49 -1.93
N LEU A 220 6.31 -22.50 -1.04
CA LEU A 220 5.14 -21.67 -0.72
C LEU A 220 4.75 -20.81 -1.93
N ALA A 221 5.72 -20.17 -2.60
CA ALA A 221 5.50 -19.42 -3.82
C ALA A 221 4.81 -20.26 -4.89
N ALA A 222 5.23 -21.50 -5.10
CA ALA A 222 4.60 -22.42 -6.05
C ALA A 222 3.12 -22.69 -5.70
N LYS A 223 2.79 -22.89 -4.42
CA LYS A 223 1.39 -23.08 -3.96
C LYS A 223 0.54 -21.84 -4.21
N TYR A 224 1.05 -20.65 -3.87
CA TYR A 224 0.36 -19.38 -4.13
C TYR A 224 0.20 -19.11 -5.62
N THR A 225 1.22 -19.46 -6.43
CA THR A 225 1.18 -19.34 -7.90
C THR A 225 0.11 -20.25 -8.48
N LEU A 226 0.05 -21.51 -8.04
CA LEU A 226 -0.98 -22.46 -8.48
C LEU A 226 -2.39 -21.94 -8.15
N GLY A 227 -2.61 -21.48 -6.92
CA GLY A 227 -3.88 -20.86 -6.54
C GLY A 227 -4.22 -19.62 -7.37
N GLY A 228 -3.21 -18.77 -7.63
CA GLY A 228 -3.35 -17.59 -8.47
C GLY A 228 -3.73 -17.93 -9.92
N ILE A 229 -3.10 -18.94 -10.51
CA ILE A 229 -3.40 -19.44 -11.86
C ILE A 229 -4.82 -20.02 -11.91
N ILE A 230 -5.24 -20.79 -10.91
CA ILE A 230 -6.61 -21.33 -10.86
C ILE A 230 -7.65 -20.19 -10.86
N PHE A 231 -7.47 -19.17 -10.02
CA PHE A 231 -8.37 -18.02 -10.01
C PHE A 231 -8.30 -17.21 -11.30
N LEU A 232 -7.11 -17.07 -11.90
CA LEU A 232 -6.93 -16.38 -13.18
C LEU A 232 -7.69 -17.10 -14.30
N LEU A 233 -7.49 -18.41 -14.43
CA LEU A 233 -8.16 -19.24 -15.43
C LEU A 233 -9.67 -19.23 -15.22
N ALA A 234 -10.14 -19.40 -13.98
CA ALA A 234 -11.56 -19.29 -13.67
C ALA A 234 -12.13 -17.92 -14.09
N GLY A 235 -11.43 -16.83 -13.73
CA GLY A 235 -11.83 -15.45 -14.03
C GLY A 235 -11.90 -15.09 -15.52
N VAL A 236 -11.09 -15.75 -16.36
CA VAL A 236 -11.06 -15.53 -17.81
C VAL A 236 -12.00 -16.48 -18.56
N LEU A 237 -12.06 -17.76 -18.15
CA LEU A 237 -12.79 -18.80 -18.87
C LEU A 237 -14.28 -18.86 -18.52
N ILE A 238 -14.68 -18.43 -17.31
CA ILE A 238 -16.09 -18.46 -16.89
C ILE A 238 -16.71 -17.07 -17.10
N PRO A 239 -17.68 -16.91 -18.02
CA PRO A 239 -18.32 -15.63 -18.27
C PRO A 239 -18.91 -15.01 -16.98
N GLY A 240 -18.65 -13.72 -16.77
CA GLY A 240 -19.13 -12.98 -15.59
C GLY A 240 -18.29 -13.15 -14.32
N SER A 241 -17.24 -13.97 -14.34
CA SER A 241 -16.40 -14.24 -13.16
C SER A 241 -15.15 -13.35 -13.05
N TYR A 242 -15.08 -12.24 -13.78
CA TYR A 242 -13.94 -11.31 -13.80
C TYR A 242 -13.52 -10.79 -12.41
N PHE A 243 -14.41 -10.83 -11.41
CA PHE A 243 -14.07 -10.49 -10.03
C PHE A 243 -13.01 -11.43 -9.43
N LEU A 244 -12.84 -12.65 -9.97
CA LEU A 244 -11.80 -13.61 -9.58
C LEU A 244 -10.38 -13.18 -10.01
N LEU A 245 -10.26 -12.21 -10.92
CA LEU A 245 -8.96 -11.63 -11.28
C LEU A 245 -8.31 -10.90 -10.09
N TRP A 246 -9.12 -10.38 -9.17
CA TRP A 246 -8.62 -9.71 -7.96
C TRP A 246 -7.92 -10.68 -6.98
N PRO A 247 -8.54 -11.78 -6.52
CA PRO A 247 -7.83 -12.79 -5.74
C PRO A 247 -6.68 -13.43 -6.53
N ALA A 248 -6.79 -13.62 -7.85
CA ALA A 248 -5.68 -14.09 -8.67
C ALA A 248 -4.46 -13.18 -8.54
N GLY A 249 -4.64 -11.87 -8.77
CA GLY A 249 -3.59 -10.86 -8.61
C GLY A 249 -3.01 -10.84 -7.19
N ALA A 250 -3.87 -10.89 -6.16
CA ALA A 250 -3.43 -10.91 -4.77
C ALA A 250 -2.53 -12.11 -4.44
N LEU A 251 -2.88 -13.32 -4.91
CA LEU A 251 -2.07 -14.52 -4.66
C LEU A 251 -0.77 -14.52 -5.46
N LEU A 252 -0.77 -14.03 -6.70
CA LEU A 252 0.45 -13.87 -7.50
C LEU A 252 1.40 -12.86 -6.87
N MET A 253 0.88 -11.76 -6.30
CA MET A 253 1.68 -10.82 -5.53
C MET A 253 2.29 -11.48 -4.29
N VAL A 254 1.50 -12.24 -3.52
CA VAL A 254 2.03 -12.99 -2.36
C VAL A 254 3.09 -14.00 -2.77
N SER A 255 2.92 -14.68 -3.91
CA SER A 255 3.96 -15.52 -4.50
C SER A 255 5.24 -14.74 -4.75
N ALA A 256 5.17 -13.55 -5.36
CA ALA A 256 6.34 -12.68 -5.55
C ALA A 256 7.00 -12.25 -4.22
N GLY A 257 6.21 -12.09 -3.16
CA GLY A 257 6.70 -11.94 -1.78
C GLY A 257 7.60 -13.10 -1.35
N TYR A 258 7.18 -14.34 -1.60
CA TYR A 258 7.97 -15.54 -1.27
C TYR A 258 9.15 -15.81 -2.23
N VAL A 259 9.09 -15.33 -3.48
CA VAL A 259 10.20 -15.46 -4.44
C VAL A 259 11.34 -14.48 -4.15
N GLY A 260 11.05 -13.31 -3.57
CA GLY A 260 12.14 -12.42 -3.15
C GLY A 260 11.75 -11.02 -2.70
N LEU A 261 10.55 -10.51 -3.03
CA LEU A 261 10.11 -9.19 -2.56
C LEU A 261 9.97 -9.13 -1.02
N GLY A 262 9.83 -10.29 -0.37
CA GLY A 262 9.73 -10.42 1.07
C GLY A 262 8.59 -9.57 1.64
N THR A 263 8.84 -8.95 2.79
CA THR A 263 7.83 -8.15 3.49
C THR A 263 7.56 -6.78 2.86
N SER A 264 8.42 -6.34 1.92
CA SER A 264 8.21 -5.07 1.19
C SER A 264 6.91 -5.07 0.38
N LEU A 265 6.44 -6.27 -0.01
CA LEU A 265 5.14 -6.51 -0.63
C LEU A 265 3.98 -5.82 0.11
N PHE A 266 3.97 -5.92 1.44
CA PHE A 266 2.86 -5.45 2.27
C PHE A 266 2.90 -3.94 2.52
N GLN A 267 4.05 -3.30 2.25
CA GLN A 267 4.26 -1.86 2.47
C GLN A 267 3.79 -1.42 3.86
N LYS A 268 4.15 -2.21 4.87
CA LYS A 268 3.84 -1.95 6.27
C LYS A 268 4.87 -0.99 6.84
N ASN A 269 4.41 0.10 7.43
CA ASN A 269 5.29 1.02 8.15
C ASN A 269 5.52 0.57 9.61
N GLU A 270 6.43 1.25 10.31
CA GLU A 270 6.78 0.95 11.70
C GLU A 270 5.60 1.11 12.68
N HIS A 271 4.60 1.92 12.34
CA HIS A 271 3.38 2.07 13.15
C HIS A 271 2.38 0.91 12.93
N GLY A 272 2.72 -0.07 12.10
CA GLY A 272 1.88 -1.22 11.79
C GLY A 272 0.82 -0.95 10.70
N HIS A 273 0.91 0.18 10.00
CA HIS A 273 -0.05 0.56 8.98
C HIS A 273 0.42 0.10 7.60
N LEU A 274 -0.36 -0.80 7.00
CA LEU A 274 -0.28 -1.11 5.57
C LEU A 274 -0.71 0.09 4.70
N SER A 275 0.02 0.35 3.61
CA SER A 275 -0.35 1.34 2.60
C SER A 275 -1.76 1.06 2.06
N LEU A 276 -2.49 2.12 1.64
CA LEU A 276 -3.85 1.95 1.12
C LEU A 276 -3.85 1.09 -0.16
N SER A 277 -2.86 1.29 -1.03
CA SER A 277 -2.71 0.54 -2.28
C SER A 277 -2.44 -0.94 -2.02
N ALA A 278 -1.53 -1.26 -1.08
CA ALA A 278 -1.27 -2.65 -0.70
C ALA A 278 -2.53 -3.30 -0.08
N ARG A 279 -3.30 -2.56 0.74
CA ARG A 279 -4.56 -3.06 1.30
C ARG A 279 -5.62 -3.35 0.26
N LEU A 280 -5.73 -2.54 -0.80
CA LEU A 280 -6.68 -2.75 -1.87
C LEU A 280 -6.26 -3.93 -2.75
N LEU A 281 -5.01 -3.94 -3.24
CA LEU A 281 -4.53 -5.01 -4.13
C LEU A 281 -4.53 -6.38 -3.43
N LEU A 282 -4.08 -6.43 -2.16
CA LEU A 282 -4.00 -7.68 -1.40
C LEU A 282 -5.28 -7.99 -0.62
N TRP A 283 -6.36 -7.22 -0.76
CA TRP A 283 -7.56 -7.35 0.06
C TRP A 283 -8.11 -8.79 0.18
N PRO A 284 -8.21 -9.58 -0.92
CA PRO A 284 -8.70 -10.95 -0.83
C PRO A 284 -7.78 -11.83 0.03
N TYR A 285 -6.46 -11.71 -0.13
CA TYR A 285 -5.49 -12.43 0.67
C TYR A 285 -5.53 -11.99 2.15
N LEU A 286 -5.55 -10.68 2.42
CA LEU A 286 -5.59 -10.15 3.78
C LEU A 286 -6.85 -10.59 4.52
N THR A 287 -7.97 -10.68 3.81
CA THR A 287 -9.23 -11.22 4.34
C THR A 287 -9.09 -12.70 4.67
N GLY A 288 -8.50 -13.50 3.78
CA GLY A 288 -8.18 -14.91 4.04
C GLY A 288 -7.26 -15.09 5.26
N ALA A 289 -6.19 -14.31 5.37
CA ALA A 289 -5.27 -14.34 6.51
C ALA A 289 -5.99 -13.98 7.83
N ARG A 290 -6.90 -13.00 7.80
CA ARG A 290 -7.71 -12.63 8.96
C ARG A 290 -8.68 -13.73 9.36
N LEU A 291 -9.38 -14.35 8.40
CA LEU A 291 -10.29 -15.46 8.67
C LEU A 291 -9.54 -16.67 9.23
N SER A 292 -8.39 -17.01 8.65
CA SER A 292 -7.49 -18.06 9.14
C SER A 292 -7.09 -17.80 10.60
N LYS A 293 -6.60 -16.59 10.88
CA LYS A 293 -6.22 -16.20 12.24
C LYS A 293 -7.39 -16.28 13.21
N MET A 294 -8.56 -15.75 12.84
CA MET A 294 -9.77 -15.82 13.66
C MET A 294 -10.20 -17.26 13.93
N TRP A 295 -10.04 -18.17 12.97
CA TRP A 295 -10.39 -19.58 13.14
C TRP A 295 -9.43 -20.28 14.11
N PHE A 296 -8.13 -20.21 13.85
CA PHE A 296 -7.13 -20.92 14.64
C PHE A 296 -6.89 -20.31 16.02
N SER A 297 -7.11 -19.01 16.22
CA SER A 297 -6.92 -18.37 17.53
C SER A 297 -8.09 -18.60 18.50
N ARG A 298 -9.16 -19.31 18.12
CA ARG A 298 -10.34 -19.54 18.99
C ARG A 298 -10.01 -20.28 20.29
N HIS A 299 -9.08 -21.22 20.23
CA HIS A 299 -8.72 -22.08 21.35
C HIS A 299 -7.33 -21.78 21.91
N ILE A 300 -6.75 -20.63 21.52
CA ILE A 300 -5.40 -20.25 21.92
C ILE A 300 -5.49 -19.01 22.83
N PRO A 301 -4.80 -18.99 23.98
CA PRO A 301 -4.71 -17.78 24.82
C PRO A 301 -4.24 -16.58 24.00
N LYS A 302 -4.87 -15.42 24.17
CA LYS A 302 -4.52 -14.21 23.40
C LYS A 302 -3.12 -13.71 23.69
N THR A 303 -2.74 -13.73 24.97
CA THR A 303 -1.43 -13.31 25.48
C THR A 303 -1.06 -14.22 26.65
N SER A 304 0.21 -14.61 26.72
CA SER A 304 0.81 -15.33 27.84
C SER A 304 1.99 -14.51 28.36
N ALA A 305 2.03 -14.22 29.67
CA ALA A 305 3.20 -13.59 30.28
C ALA A 305 4.37 -14.60 30.26
N ILE A 306 5.56 -14.13 29.91
CA ILE A 306 6.76 -15.00 29.84
C ILE A 306 7.69 -14.66 31.01
N LEU A 307 8.34 -13.50 30.95
CA LEU A 307 9.28 -13.06 31.99
C LEU A 307 9.43 -11.54 31.92
N ASP A 308 9.71 -10.92 33.07
CA ASP A 308 10.09 -9.51 33.20
C ASP A 308 9.21 -8.54 32.41
N GLY A 309 7.88 -8.71 32.46
CA GLY A 309 6.95 -7.80 31.77
C GLY A 309 6.87 -8.01 30.25
N VAL A 310 7.60 -8.98 29.68
CA VAL A 310 7.46 -9.42 28.29
C VAL A 310 6.39 -10.50 28.20
N SER A 311 5.41 -10.28 27.34
CA SER A 311 4.35 -11.23 27.01
C SER A 311 4.43 -11.66 25.55
N LEU A 312 3.94 -12.86 25.26
CA LEU A 312 3.87 -13.40 23.90
C LEU A 312 2.40 -13.64 23.52
N GLY A 313 1.99 -13.28 22.30
CA GLY A 313 0.58 -13.40 21.93
C GLY A 313 0.24 -13.44 20.45
N CYS A 314 -1.05 -13.65 20.19
CA CYS A 314 -1.67 -13.47 18.88
C CYS A 314 -1.77 -11.98 18.54
N PHE A 315 -1.91 -11.66 17.25
CA PHE A 315 -2.13 -10.29 16.82
C PHE A 315 -3.40 -9.73 17.51
N PRO A 316 -3.36 -8.56 18.16
CA PRO A 316 -4.48 -8.08 18.94
C PRO A 316 -5.64 -7.58 18.06
N ASP A 317 -6.85 -8.10 18.28
CA ASP A 317 -8.07 -7.59 17.62
C ASP A 317 -8.73 -6.44 18.41
N LYS A 318 -8.38 -6.29 19.68
CA LYS A 318 -8.93 -5.29 20.63
C LYS A 318 -7.79 -4.63 21.39
N SER A 319 -8.10 -3.53 22.08
CA SER A 319 -7.17 -2.85 22.97
C SER A 319 -6.55 -3.82 23.97
N LEU A 320 -5.23 -3.76 24.06
CA LEU A 320 -4.43 -4.52 25.02
C LEU A 320 -4.27 -3.69 26.30
N GLN A 321 -4.07 -4.37 27.43
CA GLN A 321 -3.73 -3.72 28.69
C GLN A 321 -2.23 -3.35 28.76
N GLN A 322 -1.43 -3.92 27.87
CA GLN A 322 0.01 -3.70 27.79
C GLN A 322 0.34 -2.29 27.29
N THR A 323 1.47 -1.77 27.75
CA THR A 323 1.94 -0.41 27.43
C THR A 323 2.57 -0.30 26.04
N ALA A 324 3.16 -1.38 25.51
CA ALA A 324 3.74 -1.40 24.16
C ALA A 324 3.55 -2.75 23.43
N VAL A 325 3.58 -2.71 22.10
CA VAL A 325 3.44 -3.87 21.20
C VAL A 325 4.59 -3.91 20.22
N LEU A 326 5.29 -5.04 20.17
CA LEU A 326 6.17 -5.43 19.06
C LEU A 326 5.41 -6.37 18.12
N ASP A 327 5.09 -5.88 16.94
CA ASP A 327 4.30 -6.57 15.93
C ASP A 327 5.20 -7.16 14.83
N LEU A 328 5.29 -8.48 14.79
CA LEU A 328 6.12 -9.21 13.84
C LEU A 328 5.38 -9.61 12.56
N THR A 329 4.12 -9.20 12.41
CA THR A 329 3.34 -9.58 11.24
C THR A 329 3.64 -8.64 10.08
N ALA A 330 3.70 -9.16 8.86
CA ALA A 330 3.72 -8.33 7.66
C ALA A 330 2.30 -8.06 7.15
N GLU A 331 1.41 -9.02 7.39
CA GLU A 331 0.09 -9.14 6.78
C GLU A 331 -1.05 -8.45 7.57
N PHE A 332 -0.87 -8.17 8.86
CA PHE A 332 -1.95 -7.55 9.66
C PHE A 332 -1.80 -6.03 9.75
N HIS A 333 -2.92 -5.31 9.59
CA HIS A 333 -2.97 -3.86 9.70
C HIS A 333 -3.36 -3.45 11.12
N HIS A 334 -2.48 -2.68 11.78
CA HIS A 334 -2.79 -2.06 13.06
C HIS A 334 -3.95 -1.06 12.91
N ARG A 335 -4.95 -1.14 13.79
CA ARG A 335 -6.04 -0.17 13.85
C ARG A 335 -5.77 0.76 15.03
N THR A 336 -5.85 2.07 14.79
CA THR A 336 -5.60 3.18 15.74
C THR A 336 -6.45 3.18 17.02
N ARG A 337 -7.27 2.15 17.26
CA ARG A 337 -8.08 1.96 18.47
C ARG A 337 -7.36 1.19 19.58
N VAL A 338 -6.15 0.70 19.34
CA VAL A 338 -5.34 0.04 20.38
C VAL A 338 -4.49 1.12 21.05
N PRO A 339 -4.76 1.46 22.32
CA PRO A 339 -3.91 2.39 23.07
C PRO A 339 -2.54 1.75 23.34
N GLY A 340 -1.48 2.56 23.38
CA GLY A 340 -0.11 2.12 23.65
C GLY A 340 0.87 2.41 22.50
N VAL A 341 2.16 2.22 22.75
CA VAL A 341 3.21 2.36 21.74
C VAL A 341 3.20 1.14 20.83
N TRP A 342 3.12 1.34 19.51
CA TRP A 342 3.14 0.27 18.53
C TRP A 342 4.38 0.38 17.66
N TYR A 343 5.15 -0.71 17.60
CA TYR A 343 6.24 -0.86 16.65
C TYR A 343 6.10 -2.15 15.87
N ALA A 344 6.13 -2.07 14.55
CA ALA A 344 6.08 -3.20 13.65
C ALA A 344 7.46 -3.50 13.07
N TYR A 345 7.90 -4.74 13.22
CA TYR A 345 9.04 -5.31 12.54
C TYR A 345 8.56 -6.47 11.65
N PRO A 346 8.14 -6.20 10.40
CA PRO A 346 7.45 -7.17 9.57
C PRO A 346 8.31 -8.39 9.24
N LEU A 347 7.83 -9.60 9.57
CA LEU A 347 8.40 -10.88 9.16
C LEU A 347 7.41 -11.67 8.29
N MET A 348 7.93 -12.34 7.25
CA MET A 348 7.13 -13.22 6.39
C MET A 348 6.57 -14.39 7.19
N ASP A 349 5.29 -14.70 6.99
CA ASP A 349 4.66 -15.86 7.62
C ASP A 349 5.16 -17.17 7.01
N LEU A 350 5.21 -18.22 7.83
CA LEU A 350 5.68 -19.57 7.48
C LEU A 350 7.15 -19.65 7.01
N VAL A 351 7.93 -18.58 7.16
CA VAL A 351 9.36 -18.56 6.85
C VAL A 351 10.13 -18.32 8.15
N VAL A 352 11.25 -19.02 8.28
CA VAL A 352 12.18 -18.83 9.41
C VAL A 352 12.89 -17.49 9.21
N PRO A 353 12.86 -16.57 10.19
CA PRO A 353 13.59 -15.31 10.09
C PRO A 353 15.10 -15.56 10.07
N ASP A 354 15.82 -14.74 9.33
CA ASP A 354 17.28 -14.80 9.32
C ASP A 354 17.85 -14.24 10.65
N VAL A 355 19.12 -14.55 10.95
CA VAL A 355 19.77 -14.14 12.21
C VAL A 355 19.81 -12.62 12.36
N GLN A 356 19.91 -11.87 11.25
CA GLN A 356 19.91 -10.41 11.28
C GLN A 356 18.52 -9.87 11.65
N ASP A 357 17.46 -10.43 11.09
CA ASP A 357 16.07 -10.10 11.39
C ASP A 357 15.75 -10.42 12.86
N ILE A 358 16.24 -11.56 13.38
CA ILE A 358 16.14 -11.91 14.80
C ILE A 358 16.85 -10.85 15.66
N ALA A 359 18.11 -10.53 15.35
CA ALA A 359 18.90 -9.58 16.12
C ALA A 359 18.26 -8.18 16.17
N GLN A 360 17.75 -7.68 15.04
CA GLN A 360 17.07 -6.40 14.96
C GLN A 360 15.74 -6.40 15.74
N ALA A 361 14.96 -7.48 15.64
CA ALA A 361 13.73 -7.61 16.43
C ALA A 361 14.01 -7.69 17.94
N VAL A 362 15.07 -8.39 18.36
CA VAL A 362 15.51 -8.46 19.76
C VAL A 362 15.99 -7.09 20.25
N ALA A 363 16.82 -6.39 19.49
CA ALA A 363 17.27 -5.04 19.85
C ALA A 363 16.09 -4.09 20.08
N LYS A 364 15.09 -4.13 19.18
CA LYS A 364 13.88 -3.33 19.33
C LYS A 364 13.02 -3.76 20.52
N LEU A 365 12.91 -5.06 20.78
CA LEU A 365 12.21 -5.57 21.97
C LEU A 365 12.86 -5.05 23.25
N THR A 366 14.20 -5.08 23.33
CA THR A 366 14.96 -4.55 24.46
C THR A 366 14.73 -3.05 24.64
N GLU A 367 14.78 -2.26 23.56
CA GLU A 367 14.47 -0.82 23.60
C GLU A 367 13.05 -0.55 24.13
N LEU A 368 12.04 -1.24 23.57
CA LEU A 368 10.66 -1.09 24.02
C LEU A 368 10.50 -1.48 25.49
N ARG A 369 11.21 -2.51 25.93
CA ARG A 369 11.13 -2.98 27.31
C ARG A 369 11.77 -2.00 28.30
N GLN A 370 12.86 -1.35 27.91
CA GLN A 370 13.49 -0.30 28.72
C GLN A 370 12.58 0.94 28.85
N GLY A 371 11.84 1.28 27.80
CA GLY A 371 10.91 2.41 27.79
C GLY A 371 9.53 2.14 28.41
N HIS A 372 9.13 0.87 28.57
CA HIS A 372 7.76 0.51 28.93
C HIS A 372 7.68 -0.66 29.90
N LEU A 373 6.75 -0.59 30.86
CA LEU A 373 6.57 -1.59 31.91
C LEU A 373 6.17 -2.98 31.38
N THR A 374 5.29 -2.99 30.37
CA THR A 374 4.81 -4.24 29.75
C THR A 374 4.87 -4.15 28.23
N VAL A 375 5.47 -5.18 27.62
CA VAL A 375 5.61 -5.29 26.17
C VAL A 375 5.03 -6.62 25.73
N VAL A 376 4.19 -6.61 24.70
CA VAL A 376 3.76 -7.85 24.05
C VAL A 376 4.41 -8.01 22.69
N VAL A 377 5.02 -9.17 22.46
CA VAL A 377 5.52 -9.61 21.17
C VAL A 377 4.45 -10.46 20.50
N CYS A 378 3.93 -10.00 19.36
CA CYS A 378 2.87 -10.69 18.65
C CYS A 378 3.25 -11.10 17.24
N CYS A 379 2.73 -12.25 16.82
CA CYS A 379 2.60 -12.63 15.42
C CYS A 379 1.14 -13.05 15.14
N ALA A 380 0.82 -13.66 14.01
CA ALA A 380 -0.57 -14.01 13.67
C ALA A 380 -1.29 -14.79 14.80
N LEU A 381 -0.70 -15.92 15.21
CA LEU A 381 -1.23 -16.85 16.24
C LEU A 381 -0.38 -16.90 17.51
N GLY A 382 0.76 -16.20 17.55
CA GLY A 382 1.67 -16.26 18.67
C GLY A 382 2.36 -17.62 18.85
N LEU A 383 2.72 -18.31 17.76
CA LEU A 383 3.21 -19.71 17.84
C LEU A 383 4.66 -19.92 17.38
N SER A 384 5.13 -19.19 16.36
CA SER A 384 6.46 -19.38 15.79
C SER A 384 7.27 -18.09 15.76
N ARG A 385 6.97 -17.13 14.88
CA ARG A 385 7.71 -15.84 14.74
C ARG A 385 7.94 -15.13 16.09
N SER A 386 6.88 -14.93 16.88
CA SER A 386 6.97 -14.28 18.19
C SER A 386 7.68 -15.13 19.24
N ALA A 387 7.55 -16.45 19.18
CA ALA A 387 8.26 -17.36 20.08
C ALA A 387 9.76 -17.36 19.80
N THR A 388 10.16 -17.32 18.52
CA THR A 388 11.56 -17.19 18.12
C THR A 388 12.18 -15.89 18.64
N VAL A 389 11.52 -14.74 18.45
CA VAL A 389 12.06 -13.46 18.95
C VAL A 389 12.13 -13.40 20.46
N VAL A 390 11.12 -13.92 21.18
CA VAL A 390 11.15 -13.96 22.65
C VAL A 390 12.23 -14.93 23.16
N ALA A 391 12.41 -16.09 22.53
CA ALA A 391 13.49 -17.03 22.87
C ALA A 391 14.87 -16.40 22.67
N ALA A 392 15.07 -15.72 21.55
CA ALA A 392 16.30 -14.99 21.25
C ALA A 392 16.56 -13.85 22.25
N TRP A 393 15.51 -13.14 22.68
CA TRP A 393 15.62 -12.09 23.70
C TRP A 393 15.99 -12.65 25.07
N LEU A 394 15.41 -13.78 25.49
CA LEU A 394 15.77 -14.47 26.74
C LEU A 394 17.26 -14.85 26.76
N LEU A 395 17.79 -15.34 25.63
CA LEU A 395 19.21 -15.65 25.46
C LEU A 395 20.08 -14.39 25.53
N ALA A 396 19.72 -13.34 24.79
CA ALA A 396 20.48 -12.10 24.72
C ALA A 396 20.55 -11.36 26.06
N GLN A 397 19.50 -11.45 26.89
CA GLN A 397 19.44 -10.85 28.22
C GLN A 397 20.05 -11.73 29.32
N GLY A 398 20.51 -12.95 29.01
CA GLY A 398 21.09 -13.88 29.97
C GLY A 398 20.09 -14.51 30.93
N HIS A 399 18.79 -14.50 30.60
CA HIS A 399 17.76 -15.17 31.42
C HIS A 399 17.83 -16.69 31.33
N VAL A 400 18.42 -17.21 30.26
CA VAL A 400 18.64 -18.64 30.01
C VAL A 400 20.00 -18.85 29.35
N SER A 401 20.56 -20.05 29.51
CA SER A 401 21.92 -20.37 29.05
C SER A 401 21.98 -21.03 27.67
N CYS A 402 20.87 -21.64 27.22
CA CYS A 402 20.80 -22.31 25.92
C CYS A 402 19.41 -22.24 25.27
N VAL A 403 19.37 -22.51 23.95
CA VAL A 403 18.13 -22.47 23.16
C VAL A 403 17.04 -23.36 23.75
N GLN A 404 17.40 -24.56 24.24
CA GLN A 404 16.43 -25.51 24.78
C GLN A 404 15.74 -24.96 26.04
N GLU A 405 16.49 -24.35 26.97
CA GLU A 405 15.94 -23.70 28.16
C GLU A 405 14.98 -22.55 27.80
N ALA A 406 15.31 -21.73 26.80
CA ALA A 406 14.40 -20.70 26.29
C ALA A 406 13.07 -21.31 25.81
N ILE A 407 13.14 -22.39 25.04
CA ILE A 407 11.97 -23.06 24.48
C ILE A 407 11.11 -23.66 25.60
N ASP A 408 11.72 -24.32 26.57
CA ASP A 408 11.01 -24.96 27.68
C ASP A 408 10.35 -23.93 28.59
N LEU A 409 11.03 -22.82 28.87
CA LEU A 409 10.43 -21.70 29.61
C LEU A 409 9.21 -21.14 28.88
N ILE A 410 9.32 -20.87 27.57
CA ILE A 410 8.18 -20.36 26.78
C ILE A 410 7.04 -21.38 26.74
N LYS A 411 7.33 -22.67 26.55
CA LYS A 411 6.32 -23.73 26.50
C LYS A 411 5.63 -23.93 27.85
N SER A 412 6.31 -23.70 28.97
CA SER A 412 5.70 -23.75 30.30
C SER A 412 4.55 -22.74 30.45
N GLN A 413 4.67 -21.56 29.82
CA GLN A 413 3.68 -20.50 29.84
C GLN A 413 2.70 -20.53 28.64
N ARG A 414 3.13 -21.17 27.53
CA ARG A 414 2.35 -21.29 26.30
C ARG A 414 2.63 -22.61 25.58
N PRO A 415 1.98 -23.73 25.99
CA PRO A 415 2.25 -25.06 25.45
C PRO A 415 1.99 -25.22 23.95
N GLN A 416 1.21 -24.31 23.35
CA GLN A 416 0.86 -24.35 21.92
C GLN A 416 2.02 -23.96 21.00
N VAL A 417 3.12 -23.41 21.53
CA VAL A 417 4.28 -22.98 20.73
C VAL A 417 4.93 -24.17 20.03
N VAL A 418 5.08 -24.06 18.72
CA VAL A 418 5.72 -25.06 17.86
C VAL A 418 6.83 -24.38 17.08
N LEU A 419 8.06 -24.74 17.42
CA LEU A 419 9.27 -24.36 16.69
C LEU A 419 9.81 -25.61 16.00
N THR A 420 9.84 -25.58 14.66
CA THR A 420 10.44 -26.66 13.87
C THR A 420 11.97 -26.65 14.02
N PRO A 421 12.68 -27.73 13.65
CA PRO A 421 14.14 -27.77 13.73
C PRO A 421 14.83 -26.59 13.01
N ALA A 422 14.23 -26.07 11.94
CA ALA A 422 14.76 -24.91 11.23
C ALA A 422 14.70 -23.62 12.08
N TYR A 423 13.65 -23.42 12.89
CA TYR A 423 13.59 -22.30 13.84
C TYR A 423 14.59 -22.47 14.98
N ILE A 424 14.77 -23.69 15.48
CA ILE A 424 15.75 -24.00 16.54
C ILE A 424 17.16 -23.71 16.02
N HIS A 425 17.49 -24.17 14.81
CA HIS A 425 18.79 -23.91 14.20
C HIS A 425 19.08 -22.41 14.01
N ALA A 426 18.08 -21.62 13.63
CA ALA A 426 18.24 -20.16 13.54
C ALA A 426 18.51 -19.52 14.92
N LEU A 427 17.91 -20.03 15.99
CA LEU A 427 18.20 -19.60 17.37
C LEU A 427 19.59 -20.01 17.82
N GLU A 428 20.06 -21.21 17.47
CA GLU A 428 21.42 -21.68 17.76
C GLU A 428 22.46 -20.82 17.05
N GLN A 429 22.24 -20.50 15.77
CA GLN A 429 23.09 -19.58 15.02
C GLN A 429 23.12 -18.19 15.68
N PHE A 430 21.96 -17.67 16.09
CA PHE A 430 21.88 -16.40 16.82
C PHE A 430 22.63 -16.46 18.16
N GLN A 431 22.47 -17.53 18.95
CA GLN A 431 23.22 -17.72 20.19
C GLN A 431 24.74 -17.73 19.93
N GLY A 432 25.19 -18.41 18.87
CA GLY A 432 26.59 -18.38 18.46
C GLY A 432 27.13 -16.97 18.19
N THR A 433 26.32 -16.09 17.58
CA THR A 433 26.70 -14.69 17.38
C THR A 433 26.80 -13.88 18.67
N LEU A 434 25.98 -14.17 19.69
CA LEU A 434 26.07 -13.52 21.00
C LEU A 434 27.38 -13.90 21.73
N CYS A 435 27.77 -15.17 21.67
CA CYS A 435 29.01 -15.63 22.27
C CYS A 435 30.25 -14.99 21.62
N GLN A 436 30.22 -14.74 20.31
CA GLN A 436 31.30 -14.06 19.59
C GLN A 436 31.44 -12.57 19.94
N ILE A 437 30.35 -11.91 20.37
CA ILE A 437 30.36 -10.50 20.77
C ILE A 437 30.80 -10.35 22.25
N SER A 438 30.68 -11.42 23.03
CA SER A 438 31.00 -11.43 24.47
C SER A 438 32.45 -11.85 24.78
N LEU A 439 33.20 -12.29 23.75
CA LEU A 439 34.64 -12.55 23.75
C LEU A 439 35.37 -11.34 23.14
#